data_AF-A0A382I453-F1
#
_entry.id   AF-A0A382I453-F1
#
_cell.length_a   1.000
_cell.length_b   1.000
_cell.length_c   1.000
_cell.angle_alpha   90.00
_cell.angle_beta   90.00
_cell.angle_gamma   90.00
#
_symmetry.space_group_name_H-M   'P 1'
#
loop_
_entity.id
_entity.type
_entity.pdbx_description
1 polymer ?
#
loop_
_entity_poly.entity_id
_entity_poly.type
_entity_poly.pdbx_seq_one_letter_code
_entity_poly.pdbx_strand_id
1 'polypeptide(L)'
;QNIYEFYQDIKQKLGLVDYGDMIFHAWSLLKNDLSVLAKIQSKIKHIIIDEFQDNNYALNQVIGLIGDKSKSITVVGDDDQTIYSFRGASKYNLDFFRKKYQSHPKYLRVTLNTSFRSHQQILDTANDVIKNNSERIEKKLVSFRNNTGQKPKLIYAEMDDHPEIILNMVKDYNSKGYPLKEISILCRSISKAKLLHQHFQRSRIPVTNRFLKYFEIQSIKTLNAWCQVIGKGSYESSSFFYLIKINLGINEAVYWFRDVNKWSKHSAVDQILNHNNISVLPKILVNIIRLVKSLQDQSKKKSAGEIIWDICVQTALLRPLTERYDYFDQLSLINIGIFIKKAQQFSSRKRENRGIREFNLYLETLMEIGGLPVQYPKENRKSDTITISTIHGVKGGEFSIVFVPFNRSASFPINFKKDSVISKPPDEWMQYTSHTDLSAKEHHYEEERRLFYV
;
A
#
# COMPACT_ATOMS: atom_id res chain seq x y z
N GLN A 1 -3.23 13.47 -29.26
CA GLN A 1 -4.18 13.64 -28.14
C GLN A 1 -3.43 13.50 -26.84
N ASN A 2 -3.63 14.42 -25.90
CA ASN A 2 -3.02 14.33 -24.58
C ASN A 2 -3.64 13.12 -23.85
N ILE A 3 -2.81 12.17 -23.40
CA ILE A 3 -3.26 10.94 -22.72
C ILE A 3 -4.21 11.27 -21.56
N TYR A 4 -3.96 12.38 -20.87
CA TYR A 4 -4.80 12.86 -19.78
C TYR A 4 -6.23 13.20 -20.24
N GLU A 5 -6.39 13.92 -21.35
CA GLU A 5 -7.71 14.29 -21.89
C GLU A 5 -8.50 13.06 -22.32
N PHE A 6 -7.84 12.11 -22.98
CA PHE A 6 -8.44 10.84 -23.38
C PHE A 6 -8.89 10.01 -22.17
N TYR A 7 -8.06 9.95 -21.12
CA TYR A 7 -8.41 9.29 -19.85
C TYR A 7 -9.63 9.93 -19.18
N GLN A 8 -9.69 11.27 -19.15
CA GLN A 8 -10.82 11.99 -18.55
C GLN A 8 -12.12 11.78 -19.35
N ASP A 9 -12.07 11.81 -20.68
CA ASP A 9 -13.23 11.55 -21.54
C ASP A 9 -13.81 10.14 -21.34
N ILE A 10 -12.94 9.11 -21.26
CA ILE A 10 -13.38 7.74 -20.97
C ILE A 10 -14.05 7.65 -19.60
N LYS A 11 -13.43 8.21 -18.56
CA LYS A 11 -14.01 8.19 -17.20
C LYS A 11 -15.38 8.85 -17.17
N GLN A 12 -15.53 10.00 -17.82
CA GLN A 12 -16.79 10.73 -17.90
C GLN A 12 -17.87 9.91 -18.61
N LYS A 13 -17.55 9.30 -19.77
CA LYS A 13 -18.47 8.42 -20.51
C LYS A 13 -18.93 7.21 -19.71
N LEU A 14 -18.08 6.70 -18.81
CA LEU A 14 -18.38 5.56 -17.95
C LEU A 14 -19.03 5.96 -16.61
N GLY A 15 -19.16 7.25 -16.31
CA GLY A 15 -19.67 7.74 -15.02
C GLY A 15 -18.79 7.33 -13.83
N LEU A 16 -17.47 7.29 -14.03
CA LEU A 16 -16.49 6.89 -13.02
C LEU A 16 -15.77 8.12 -12.42
N VAL A 17 -15.37 7.98 -11.15
CA VAL A 17 -14.63 8.98 -10.37
C VAL A 17 -13.44 8.29 -9.72
N ASP A 18 -12.24 8.85 -9.88
CA ASP A 18 -11.02 8.40 -9.20
C ASP A 18 -10.73 9.22 -7.92
N TYR A 19 -9.65 8.89 -7.20
CA TYR A 19 -9.32 9.57 -5.95
C TYR A 19 -8.99 11.07 -6.13
N GLY A 20 -8.38 11.45 -7.26
CA GLY A 20 -8.09 12.85 -7.56
C GLY A 20 -9.36 13.62 -7.88
N ASP A 21 -10.25 13.02 -8.66
CA ASP A 21 -11.55 13.60 -8.99
C ASP A 21 -12.42 13.85 -7.76
N MET A 22 -12.38 12.97 -6.75
CA MET A 22 -13.15 13.17 -5.52
C MET A 22 -12.84 14.53 -4.88
N ILE A 23 -11.56 14.91 -4.84
CA ILE A 23 -11.12 16.20 -4.28
C ILE A 23 -11.44 17.32 -5.27
N PHE A 24 -11.13 17.14 -6.55
CA PHE A 24 -11.36 18.16 -7.58
C PHE A 24 -12.84 18.51 -7.76
N HIS A 25 -13.72 17.52 -7.83
CA HIS A 25 -15.17 17.72 -7.93
C HIS A 25 -15.75 18.32 -6.66
N ALA A 26 -15.25 17.92 -5.47
CA ALA A 26 -15.64 18.59 -4.23
C ALA A 26 -15.27 20.08 -4.25
N TRP A 27 -14.04 20.41 -4.66
CA TRP A 27 -13.61 21.80 -4.83
C TRP A 27 -14.46 22.54 -5.85
N SER A 28 -14.67 21.96 -7.03
CA SER A 28 -15.44 22.56 -8.12
C SER A 28 -16.89 22.83 -7.70
N LEU A 29 -17.54 21.86 -7.04
CA LEU A 29 -18.89 22.01 -6.53
C LEU A 29 -18.98 23.12 -5.49
N LEU A 30 -18.08 23.14 -4.50
CA LEU A 30 -18.05 24.15 -3.45
C LEU A 30 -17.74 25.55 -4.00
N LYS A 31 -16.89 25.64 -5.02
CA LYS A 31 -16.50 26.92 -5.62
C LYS A 31 -17.61 27.49 -6.50
N ASN A 32 -18.30 26.65 -7.25
CA ASN A 32 -19.27 27.08 -8.27
C ASN A 32 -20.72 27.12 -7.76
N ASP A 33 -21.07 26.35 -6.73
CA ASP A 33 -22.42 26.34 -6.12
C ASP A 33 -22.39 26.93 -4.70
N LEU A 34 -22.69 28.23 -4.61
CA LEU A 34 -22.72 28.96 -3.34
C LEU A 34 -23.81 28.46 -2.38
N SER A 35 -24.88 27.84 -2.88
CA SER A 35 -25.95 27.26 -2.05
C SER A 35 -25.45 26.00 -1.33
N VAL A 36 -24.76 25.13 -2.07
CA VAL A 36 -24.11 23.94 -1.49
C VAL A 36 -23.02 24.34 -0.51
N LEU A 37 -22.18 25.31 -0.86
CA LEU A 37 -21.16 25.83 0.05
C LEU A 37 -21.77 26.37 1.34
N ALA A 38 -22.81 27.20 1.25
CA ALA A 38 -23.50 27.75 2.42
C ALA A 38 -24.12 26.64 3.29
N LYS A 39 -24.69 25.61 2.67
CA LYS A 39 -25.24 24.44 3.38
C LYS A 39 -24.18 23.64 4.12
N ILE A 40 -22.97 23.52 3.59
CA ILE A 40 -21.85 22.82 4.24
C ILE A 40 -21.26 23.70 5.35
N GLN A 41 -21.01 24.98 5.05
CA GLN A 41 -20.54 25.97 6.01
C GLN A 41 -21.51 26.11 7.19
N SER A 42 -22.84 25.99 7.01
CA SER A 42 -23.78 26.08 8.14
C SER A 42 -23.70 24.89 9.10
N LYS A 43 -23.34 23.70 8.60
CA LYS A 43 -23.20 22.47 9.40
C LYS A 43 -21.88 22.39 10.16
N ILE A 44 -20.79 22.88 9.56
CA ILE A 44 -19.45 22.77 10.13
C ILE A 44 -19.12 24.06 10.87
N LYS A 45 -18.98 23.98 12.20
CA LYS A 45 -18.62 25.15 13.04
C LYS A 45 -17.11 25.25 13.31
N HIS A 46 -16.49 24.09 13.51
CA HIS A 46 -15.08 23.96 13.86
C HIS A 46 -14.43 22.95 12.92
N ILE A 47 -13.27 23.31 12.37
CA ILE A 47 -12.47 22.44 11.50
C ILE A 47 -11.17 22.14 12.24
N ILE A 48 -10.90 20.86 12.47
CA ILE A 48 -9.63 20.40 13.05
C ILE A 48 -8.97 19.48 12.03
N ILE A 49 -7.76 19.81 11.63
CA ILE A 49 -6.99 19.05 10.65
C ILE A 49 -5.68 18.63 11.30
N ASP A 50 -5.48 17.32 11.41
CA ASP A 50 -4.23 16.72 11.83
C ASP A 50 -3.33 16.44 10.62
N GLU A 51 -2.04 16.24 10.84
CA GLU A 51 -1.03 15.96 9.78
C GLU A 51 -1.08 16.96 8.60
N PHE A 52 -1.31 18.25 8.89
CA PHE A 52 -1.55 19.27 7.86
C PHE A 52 -0.41 19.45 6.85
N GLN A 53 0.82 19.08 7.22
CA GLN A 53 1.97 19.07 6.32
C GLN A 53 1.82 18.06 5.17
N ASP A 54 1.05 16.99 5.36
CA ASP A 54 0.82 15.94 4.37
C ASP A 54 -0.28 16.28 3.35
N ASN A 55 -1.00 17.40 3.55
CA ASN A 55 -2.05 17.82 2.63
C ASN A 55 -1.47 18.22 1.27
N ASN A 56 -2.20 17.91 0.20
CA ASN A 56 -1.90 18.47 -1.11
C ASN A 56 -2.62 19.81 -1.33
N TYR A 57 -2.21 20.53 -2.37
CA TYR A 57 -2.77 21.85 -2.71
C TYR A 57 -4.29 21.81 -2.89
N ALA A 58 -4.82 20.83 -3.63
CA ALA A 58 -6.25 20.74 -3.91
C ALA A 58 -7.09 20.60 -2.63
N LEU A 59 -6.63 19.79 -1.68
CA LEU A 59 -7.30 19.61 -0.39
C LEU A 59 -7.28 20.91 0.44
N ASN A 60 -6.16 21.64 0.42
CA ASN A 60 -6.07 22.94 1.09
C ASN A 60 -7.05 23.97 0.49
N GLN A 61 -7.31 23.93 -0.81
CA GLN A 61 -8.33 24.79 -1.45
C GLN A 61 -9.75 24.43 -0.99
N VAL A 62 -10.07 23.14 -0.88
CA VAL A 62 -11.37 22.68 -0.33
C VAL A 62 -11.56 23.17 1.10
N ILE A 63 -10.56 22.95 1.96
CA ILE A 63 -10.58 23.40 3.37
C ILE A 63 -10.74 24.92 3.45
N GLY A 64 -10.03 25.65 2.59
CA GLY A 64 -10.11 27.11 2.51
C GLY A 64 -11.53 27.61 2.24
N LEU A 65 -12.24 26.98 1.30
CA LEU A 65 -13.64 27.32 0.99
C LEU A 65 -14.57 27.03 2.17
N ILE A 66 -14.43 25.87 2.82
CA ILE A 66 -15.27 25.48 3.95
C ILE A 66 -15.03 26.39 5.16
N GLY A 67 -13.79 26.85 5.35
CA GLY A 67 -13.36 27.63 6.51
C GLY A 67 -13.60 29.14 6.46
N ASP A 68 -13.93 29.72 5.30
CA ASP A 68 -13.91 31.17 5.05
C ASP A 68 -14.95 31.98 5.86
N LYS A 69 -16.14 31.42 6.13
CA LYS A 69 -17.22 32.13 6.86
C LYS A 69 -17.19 31.90 8.38
N SER A 70 -16.38 32.69 9.08
CA SER A 70 -16.40 32.83 10.55
C SER A 70 -16.28 31.50 11.32
N LYS A 71 -15.51 30.56 10.78
CA LYS A 71 -15.25 29.26 11.40
C LYS A 71 -13.92 29.27 12.12
N SER A 72 -13.83 28.53 13.23
CA SER A 72 -12.52 28.28 13.81
C SER A 72 -11.87 27.14 13.05
N ILE A 73 -10.68 27.40 12.50
CA ILE A 73 -9.85 26.39 11.86
C ILE A 73 -8.64 26.17 12.76
N THR A 74 -8.41 24.92 13.13
CA THR A 74 -7.22 24.47 13.85
C THR A 74 -6.50 23.48 12.97
N VAL A 75 -5.25 23.79 12.63
CA VAL A 75 -4.36 22.86 11.93
C VAL A 75 -3.25 22.43 12.88
N VAL A 76 -2.93 21.14 12.85
CA VAL A 76 -1.83 20.53 13.59
C VAL A 76 -0.92 19.88 12.55
N GLY A 77 0.38 20.07 12.70
CA GLY A 77 1.35 19.47 11.79
C GLY A 77 2.79 19.79 12.18
N ASP A 78 3.70 19.02 11.61
CA ASP A 78 5.14 19.14 11.80
C ASP A 78 5.83 19.13 10.43
N ASP A 79 6.43 20.25 10.02
CA ASP A 79 7.15 20.38 8.75
C ASP A 79 8.34 19.39 8.63
N ASP A 80 8.91 18.96 9.76
CA ASP A 80 9.98 17.98 9.82
C ASP A 80 9.50 16.54 9.56
N GLN A 81 8.19 16.30 9.61
CA GLN A 81 7.56 15.00 9.35
C GLN A 81 6.84 14.95 8.00
N THR A 82 7.17 15.86 7.09
CA THR A 82 6.66 15.83 5.70
C THR A 82 7.43 14.79 4.91
N ILE A 83 6.84 13.60 4.71
CA ILE A 83 7.49 12.45 4.05
C ILE A 83 6.67 11.88 2.87
N TYR A 84 5.64 12.61 2.43
CA TYR A 84 4.78 12.22 1.30
C TYR A 84 4.83 13.25 0.16
N SER A 85 5.94 13.96 -0.06
CA SER A 85 6.00 14.98 -1.13
C SER A 85 5.80 14.38 -2.52
N PHE A 86 6.16 13.10 -2.71
CA PHE A 86 5.87 12.32 -3.91
C PHE A 86 4.36 12.17 -4.21
N ARG A 87 3.48 12.45 -3.24
CA ARG A 87 2.00 12.51 -3.39
C ARG A 87 1.47 13.94 -3.45
N GLY A 88 2.35 14.93 -3.52
CA GLY A 88 2.01 16.35 -3.54
C GLY A 88 1.83 16.99 -2.17
N ALA A 89 2.23 16.31 -1.08
CA ALA A 89 2.36 16.94 0.23
C ALA A 89 3.43 18.04 0.20
N SER A 90 3.30 19.04 1.09
CA SER A 90 4.19 20.19 1.08
C SER A 90 4.50 20.68 2.49
N LYS A 91 5.80 20.76 2.80
CA LYS A 91 6.31 21.35 4.07
C LYS A 91 5.86 22.81 4.24
N TYR A 92 5.60 23.49 3.13
CA TYR A 92 5.15 24.89 3.10
C TYR A 92 3.68 25.06 3.47
N ASN A 93 2.90 24.00 3.63
CA ASN A 93 1.49 24.10 4.02
C ASN A 93 1.32 24.92 5.32
N LEU A 94 2.14 24.63 6.34
CA LEU A 94 2.10 25.35 7.61
C LEU A 94 2.43 26.85 7.44
N ASP A 95 3.43 27.16 6.61
CA ASP A 95 3.78 28.56 6.28
C ASP A 95 2.67 29.26 5.49
N PHE A 96 2.06 28.57 4.53
CA PHE A 96 0.93 29.08 3.76
C PHE A 96 -0.26 29.40 4.68
N PHE A 97 -0.59 28.51 5.62
CA PHE A 97 -1.63 28.76 6.61
C PHE A 97 -1.29 29.97 7.48
N ARG A 98 -0.05 30.09 7.95
CA ARG A 98 0.42 31.28 8.68
C ARG A 98 0.23 32.54 7.83
N LYS A 99 0.78 32.61 6.63
CA LYS A 99 0.68 33.78 5.75
C LYS A 99 -0.76 34.18 5.45
N LYS A 100 -1.66 33.19 5.26
CA LYS A 100 -3.07 33.42 4.96
C LYS A 100 -3.86 33.95 6.16
N TYR A 101 -3.63 33.41 7.36
CA TYR A 101 -4.49 33.68 8.52
C TYR A 101 -3.85 34.55 9.62
N GLN A 102 -2.56 34.86 9.55
CA GLN A 102 -1.85 35.64 10.59
C GLN A 102 -2.41 37.04 10.83
N SER A 103 -3.05 37.66 9.83
CA SER A 103 -3.68 38.97 9.95
C SER A 103 -5.05 38.91 10.66
N HIS A 104 -5.60 37.72 10.88
CA HIS A 104 -6.88 37.57 11.55
C HIS A 104 -6.73 37.87 13.06
N PRO A 105 -7.62 38.68 13.67
CA PRO A 105 -7.44 39.16 15.05
C PRO A 105 -7.44 38.06 16.11
N LYS A 106 -7.98 36.87 15.80
CA LYS A 106 -7.99 35.69 16.67
C LYS A 106 -6.96 34.63 16.30
N TYR A 107 -6.02 34.95 15.42
CA TYR A 107 -4.96 34.02 15.05
C TYR A 107 -4.06 33.73 16.27
N LEU A 108 -3.85 32.45 16.54
CA LEU A 108 -2.96 31.99 17.59
C LEU A 108 -2.06 30.88 17.04
N ARG A 109 -0.76 31.04 17.19
CA ARG A 109 0.23 30.01 16.91
C ARG A 109 0.77 29.47 18.23
N VAL A 110 0.64 28.16 18.42
CA VAL A 110 1.22 27.45 19.57
C VAL A 110 2.27 26.49 19.05
N THR A 111 3.49 26.56 19.58
CA THR A 111 4.56 25.62 19.26
C THR A 111 4.71 24.63 20.41
N LEU A 112 4.47 23.35 20.14
CA LEU A 112 4.68 22.28 21.12
C LEU A 112 6.08 21.70 20.93
N ASN A 113 6.98 22.00 21.86
CA ASN A 113 8.37 21.54 21.82
C ASN A 113 8.64 20.40 22.82
N THR A 114 7.68 20.06 23.67
CA THR A 114 7.84 19.02 24.68
C THR A 114 7.36 17.67 24.14
N SER A 115 8.26 16.72 24.02
CA SER A 115 7.96 15.33 23.64
C SER A 115 7.71 14.49 24.89
N PHE A 116 6.58 13.78 24.88
CA PHE A 116 6.21 12.81 25.91
C PHE A 116 6.57 11.37 25.51
N ARG A 117 7.04 11.16 24.27
CA ARG A 117 7.29 9.83 23.70
C ARG A 117 8.73 9.35 23.94
N SER A 118 9.70 10.23 23.75
CA SER A 118 11.12 9.85 23.67
C SER A 118 11.95 10.51 24.75
N HIS A 119 12.99 9.79 25.20
CA HIS A 119 14.01 10.29 26.11
C HIS A 119 14.92 11.31 25.41
N GLN A 120 15.57 12.18 26.19
CA GLN A 120 16.36 13.29 25.66
C GLN A 120 17.43 12.86 24.66
N GLN A 121 18.11 11.74 24.88
CA GLN A 121 19.19 11.24 24.02
C GLN A 121 18.72 10.88 22.60
N ILE A 122 17.50 10.35 22.47
CA ILE A 122 16.89 10.08 21.16
C ILE A 122 16.51 11.41 20.50
N LEU A 123 15.91 12.33 21.26
CA LEU A 123 15.53 13.66 20.76
C LEU A 123 16.73 14.49 20.34
N ASP A 124 17.85 14.42 21.05
CA ASP A 124 19.10 15.10 20.69
C ASP A 124 19.60 14.60 19.33
N THR A 125 19.58 13.28 19.11
CA THR A 125 19.95 12.68 17.83
C THR A 125 19.00 13.15 16.71
N ALA A 126 17.70 13.15 16.96
CA ALA A 126 16.70 13.62 15.99
C ALA A 126 16.88 15.12 15.66
N ASN A 127 17.05 15.96 16.69
CA ASN A 127 17.34 17.40 16.55
C ASN A 127 18.64 17.63 15.75
N ASP A 128 19.68 16.83 16.01
CA ASP A 128 20.98 16.94 15.33
C ASP A 128 20.94 16.53 13.86
N VAL A 129 20.06 15.61 13.48
CA VAL A 129 19.83 15.27 12.07
C VAL A 129 19.06 16.38 11.37
N ILE A 130 17.92 16.78 11.95
CA ILE A 130 16.96 17.65 11.26
C ILE A 130 17.43 19.10 11.14
N LYS A 131 18.31 19.58 12.03
CA LYS A 131 18.90 20.92 11.95
C LYS A 131 19.67 21.20 10.65
N ASN A 132 20.07 20.14 9.93
CA ASN A 132 20.77 20.29 8.65
C ASN A 132 19.81 20.65 7.50
N ASN A 133 18.49 20.47 7.65
CA ASN A 133 17.52 20.89 6.64
C ASN A 133 17.36 22.41 6.67
N SER A 134 17.33 23.05 5.51
CA SER A 134 17.07 24.47 5.36
C SER A 134 15.57 24.74 5.27
N GLU A 135 15.20 26.02 5.38
CA GLU A 135 13.81 26.50 5.23
C GLU A 135 12.81 25.80 6.17
N ARG A 136 13.29 25.38 7.35
CA ARG A 136 12.48 24.72 8.37
C ARG A 136 11.91 25.73 9.37
N ILE A 137 10.81 25.37 10.01
CA ILE A 137 10.32 26.10 11.17
C ILE A 137 11.21 25.73 12.35
N GLU A 138 12.06 26.66 12.79
CA GLU A 138 12.95 26.42 13.93
C GLU A 138 12.18 25.99 15.17
N LYS A 139 12.47 24.78 15.61
CA LYS A 139 12.03 24.19 16.87
C LYS A 139 13.09 23.22 17.38
N LYS A 140 13.18 23.07 18.69
CA LYS A 140 14.02 22.08 19.35
C LYS A 140 13.15 21.24 20.27
N LEU A 141 13.11 19.93 20.04
CA LEU A 141 12.35 19.03 20.89
C LEU A 141 13.10 18.76 22.20
N VAL A 142 12.37 18.84 23.31
CA VAL A 142 12.84 18.53 24.66
C VAL A 142 11.94 17.48 25.28
N SER A 143 12.53 16.55 26.02
CA SER A 143 11.78 15.48 26.68
C SER A 143 11.00 16.03 27.87
N PHE A 144 9.80 15.49 28.10
CA PHE A 144 9.02 15.82 29.29
C PHE A 144 9.82 15.48 30.55
N ARG A 145 9.97 16.46 31.44
CA ARG A 145 10.78 16.38 32.68
C ARG A 145 12.25 16.00 32.47
N ASN A 146 12.83 16.27 31.29
CA ASN A 146 14.20 15.90 30.96
C ASN A 146 14.49 14.41 31.19
N ASN A 147 13.52 13.55 30.84
CA ASN A 147 13.67 12.11 31.00
C ASN A 147 14.90 11.63 30.21
N THR A 148 15.81 10.96 30.91
CA THR A 148 17.07 10.46 30.33
C THR A 148 16.97 8.96 30.08
N GLY A 149 17.59 8.51 28.99
CA GLY A 149 17.61 7.12 28.58
C GLY A 149 18.93 6.77 27.91
N GLN A 150 18.97 5.58 27.30
CA GLN A 150 20.14 5.13 26.57
C GLN A 150 20.31 5.94 25.28
N LYS A 151 21.56 6.28 24.94
CA LYS A 151 21.87 6.85 23.63
C LYS A 151 21.61 5.80 22.54
N PRO A 152 21.11 6.19 21.36
CA PRO A 152 21.03 5.29 20.21
C PRO A 152 22.38 4.61 19.96
N LYS A 153 22.37 3.28 19.82
CA LYS A 153 23.58 2.49 19.58
C LYS A 153 23.79 2.31 18.08
N LEU A 154 24.97 2.71 17.59
CA LEU A 154 25.40 2.43 16.23
C LEU A 154 26.19 1.11 16.20
N ILE A 155 25.83 0.22 15.28
CA ILE A 155 26.49 -1.08 15.08
C ILE A 155 26.94 -1.15 13.62
N TYR A 156 28.24 -1.31 13.41
CA TYR A 156 28.82 -1.56 12.10
C TYR A 156 28.90 -3.07 11.86
N ALA A 157 28.38 -3.51 10.71
CA ALA A 157 28.41 -4.89 10.28
C ALA A 157 28.19 -4.97 8.76
N GLU A 158 28.63 -6.07 8.16
CA GLU A 158 28.33 -6.36 6.77
C GLU A 158 26.82 -6.51 6.55
N MET A 159 26.36 -6.10 5.37
CA MET A 159 24.92 -6.02 5.07
C MET A 159 24.21 -7.35 5.28
N ASP A 160 24.87 -8.46 4.96
CA ASP A 160 24.31 -9.81 5.04
C ASP A 160 24.25 -10.34 6.48
N ASP A 161 25.00 -9.74 7.41
CA ASP A 161 24.98 -10.08 8.83
C ASP A 161 23.86 -9.35 9.60
N HIS A 162 23.32 -8.25 9.05
CA HIS A 162 22.28 -7.45 9.72
C HIS A 162 21.08 -8.30 10.18
N PRO A 163 20.50 -9.19 9.37
CA PRO A 163 19.37 -10.02 9.80
C PRO A 163 19.66 -10.87 11.04
N GLU A 164 20.85 -11.47 11.11
CA GLU A 164 21.22 -12.36 12.21
C GLU A 164 21.59 -11.58 13.47
N ILE A 165 22.29 -10.45 13.33
CA ILE A 165 22.58 -9.54 14.44
C ILE A 165 21.29 -9.03 15.08
N ILE A 166 20.35 -8.54 14.26
CA ILE A 166 19.07 -8.02 14.76
C ILE A 166 18.25 -9.14 15.41
N LEU A 167 18.22 -10.34 14.82
CA LEU A 167 17.53 -11.50 15.40
C LEU A 167 18.08 -11.83 16.81
N ASN A 168 19.39 -11.83 16.98
CA ASN A 168 20.01 -12.12 18.28
C ASN A 168 19.75 -11.02 19.31
N MET A 169 19.76 -9.75 18.89
CA MET A 169 19.38 -8.64 19.77
C MET A 169 17.90 -8.70 20.16
N VAL A 170 17.01 -9.04 19.23
CA VAL A 170 15.58 -9.25 19.51
C VAL A 170 15.39 -10.36 20.55
N LYS A 171 16.08 -11.50 20.39
CA LYS A 171 16.03 -12.61 21.36
C LYS A 171 16.51 -12.17 22.74
N ASP A 172 17.60 -11.40 22.80
CA ASP A 172 18.13 -10.84 24.05
C ASP A 172 17.10 -9.91 24.74
N TYR A 173 16.51 -8.95 24.01
CA TYR A 173 15.48 -8.08 24.57
C TYR A 173 14.23 -8.84 25.01
N ASN A 174 13.79 -9.82 24.23
CA ASN A 174 12.66 -10.68 24.61
C ASN A 174 12.98 -11.49 25.88
N SER A 175 14.20 -11.99 26.03
CA SER A 175 14.65 -12.69 27.25
C SER A 175 14.69 -11.78 28.49
N LYS A 176 14.85 -10.46 28.28
CA LYS A 176 14.78 -9.43 29.32
C LYS A 176 13.35 -8.98 29.63
N GLY A 177 12.34 -9.59 28.99
CA GLY A 177 10.93 -9.35 29.27
C GLY A 177 10.27 -8.28 28.40
N TYR A 178 10.95 -7.75 27.36
CA TYR A 178 10.30 -6.86 26.41
C TYR A 178 9.39 -7.64 25.47
N PRO A 179 8.07 -7.34 25.40
CA PRO A 179 7.16 -7.98 24.47
C PRO A 179 7.58 -7.74 23.01
N LEU A 180 7.46 -8.74 22.15
CA LEU A 180 7.76 -8.62 20.72
C LEU A 180 6.97 -7.50 20.03
N LYS A 181 5.74 -7.22 20.47
CA LYS A 181 4.91 -6.13 19.95
C LYS A 181 5.49 -4.73 20.21
N GLU A 182 6.40 -4.59 21.18
CA GLU A 182 7.09 -3.33 21.48
C GLU A 182 8.40 -3.18 20.69
N ILE A 183 8.73 -4.16 19.85
CA ILE A 183 9.92 -4.18 19.02
C ILE A 183 9.53 -3.95 17.56
N SER A 184 10.24 -3.03 16.90
CA SER A 184 10.03 -2.70 15.50
C SER A 184 11.33 -2.65 14.72
N ILE A 185 11.29 -3.10 13.46
CA ILE A 185 12.42 -3.05 12.52
C ILE A 185 11.97 -2.27 11.29
N LEU A 186 12.55 -1.08 11.10
CA LEU A 186 12.12 -0.09 10.13
C LEU A 186 13.15 0.07 9.01
N CYS A 187 12.75 -0.30 7.80
CA CYS A 187 13.61 -0.21 6.63
C CYS A 187 13.25 0.99 5.75
N ARG A 188 14.22 1.51 4.99
CA ARG A 188 13.96 2.50 3.95
C ARG A 188 13.15 1.93 2.77
N SER A 189 13.37 0.66 2.41
CA SER A 189 12.74 0.02 1.24
C SER A 189 11.94 -1.24 1.59
N ILE A 190 10.89 -1.51 0.80
CA ILE A 190 10.04 -2.69 0.95
C ILE A 190 10.84 -3.98 0.72
N SER A 191 11.82 -3.98 -0.20
CA SER A 191 12.63 -5.16 -0.49
C SER A 191 13.48 -5.58 0.71
N LYS A 192 14.10 -4.62 1.41
CA LYS A 192 14.88 -4.89 2.63
C LYS A 192 14.00 -5.36 3.78
N ALA A 193 12.82 -4.78 3.92
CA ALA A 193 11.86 -5.24 4.92
C ALA A 193 11.35 -6.66 4.63
N LYS A 194 11.06 -7.00 3.37
CA LYS A 194 10.70 -8.36 2.94
C LYS A 194 11.83 -9.38 3.23
N LEU A 195 13.09 -8.99 3.04
CA LEU A 195 14.25 -9.83 3.35
C LEU A 195 14.29 -10.18 4.85
N LEU A 196 14.20 -9.17 5.73
CA LEU A 196 14.17 -9.39 7.18
C LEU A 196 12.96 -10.21 7.60
N HIS A 197 11.80 -9.91 7.03
CA HIS A 197 10.58 -10.66 7.29
C HIS A 197 10.74 -12.16 7.00
N GLN A 198 11.33 -12.53 5.86
CA GLN A 198 11.61 -13.92 5.52
C GLN A 198 12.62 -14.57 6.48
N HIS A 199 13.65 -13.83 6.89
CA HIS A 199 14.65 -14.32 7.85
C HIS A 199 14.03 -14.65 9.21
N PHE A 200 13.19 -13.74 9.73
CA PHE A 200 12.51 -13.90 11.01
C PHE A 200 11.49 -15.04 10.98
N GLN A 201 10.73 -15.16 9.87
CA GLN A 201 9.80 -16.28 9.67
C GLN A 201 10.54 -17.63 9.67
N ARG A 202 11.67 -17.75 8.97
CA ARG A 202 12.50 -18.97 8.98
C ARG A 202 13.02 -19.31 10.38
N SER A 203 13.32 -18.28 11.16
CA SER A 203 13.77 -18.37 12.55
C SER A 203 12.64 -18.58 13.56
N ARG A 204 11.39 -18.76 13.09
CA ARG A 204 10.18 -18.97 13.90
C ARG A 204 9.88 -17.84 14.90
N ILE A 205 10.33 -16.61 14.59
CA ILE A 205 9.95 -15.42 15.35
C ILE A 205 8.72 -14.78 14.67
N PRO A 206 7.62 -14.55 15.40
CA PRO A 206 6.40 -14.04 14.82
C PRO A 206 6.55 -12.57 14.41
N VAL A 207 6.16 -12.25 13.18
CA VAL A 207 6.29 -10.93 12.55
C VAL A 207 4.98 -10.53 11.87
N THR A 208 4.65 -9.25 11.89
CA THR A 208 3.44 -8.74 11.20
C THR A 208 3.66 -8.70 9.69
N ASN A 209 2.78 -9.36 8.93
CA ASN A 209 2.83 -9.37 7.47
C ASN A 209 2.15 -8.12 6.89
N ARG A 210 2.81 -6.96 6.83
CA ARG A 210 2.21 -5.77 6.18
C ARG A 210 2.55 -5.59 4.70
N PHE A 211 3.32 -6.51 4.09
CA PHE A 211 3.87 -6.35 2.74
C PHE A 211 3.25 -7.23 1.65
N LEU A 212 2.21 -8.00 1.96
CA LEU A 212 1.58 -8.84 0.94
C LEU A 212 0.88 -7.93 -0.07
N LYS A 213 1.19 -8.09 -1.35
CA LYS A 213 0.31 -7.55 -2.40
C LYS A 213 -0.93 -8.45 -2.46
N TYR A 214 -2.07 -7.89 -2.83
CA TYR A 214 -3.33 -8.65 -2.85
C TYR A 214 -3.28 -9.91 -3.71
N PHE A 215 -2.69 -9.81 -4.91
CA PHE A 215 -2.50 -10.96 -5.80
C PHE A 215 -1.29 -11.86 -5.43
N GLU A 216 -0.53 -11.52 -4.38
CA GLU A 216 0.51 -12.40 -3.79
C GLU A 216 -0.08 -13.33 -2.70
N ILE A 217 -1.29 -13.05 -2.17
CA ILE A 217 -1.97 -13.96 -1.24
C ILE A 217 -2.27 -15.26 -1.97
N GLN A 218 -1.80 -16.40 -1.46
CA GLN A 218 -1.86 -17.70 -2.13
C GLN A 218 -3.29 -18.05 -2.59
N SER A 219 -4.27 -17.88 -1.72
CA SER A 219 -5.68 -18.19 -2.01
C SER A 219 -6.28 -17.28 -3.09
N ILE A 220 -5.87 -16.00 -3.13
CA ILE A 220 -6.25 -15.05 -4.19
C ILE A 220 -5.56 -15.38 -5.50
N LYS A 221 -4.28 -15.76 -5.46
CA LYS A 221 -3.51 -16.18 -6.63
C LYS A 221 -4.12 -17.42 -7.27
N THR A 222 -4.54 -18.41 -6.46
CA THR A 222 -5.26 -19.60 -6.92
C THR A 222 -6.61 -19.25 -7.54
N LEU A 223 -7.41 -18.40 -6.89
CA LEU A 223 -8.70 -17.96 -7.43
C LEU A 223 -8.51 -17.21 -8.77
N ASN A 224 -7.57 -16.27 -8.84
CA ASN A 224 -7.23 -15.56 -10.06
C ASN A 224 -6.76 -16.51 -11.17
N ALA A 225 -5.95 -17.51 -10.84
CA ALA A 225 -5.50 -18.49 -11.82
C ALA A 225 -6.67 -19.29 -12.42
N TRP A 226 -7.66 -19.68 -11.62
CA TRP A 226 -8.88 -20.29 -12.14
C TRP A 226 -9.67 -19.34 -13.04
N CYS A 227 -9.85 -18.07 -12.64
CA CYS A 227 -10.51 -17.05 -13.48
C CYS A 227 -9.82 -16.91 -14.84
N GLN A 228 -8.49 -16.80 -14.84
CA GLN A 228 -7.66 -16.65 -16.03
C GLN A 228 -7.81 -17.83 -16.99
N VAL A 229 -7.85 -19.07 -16.47
CA VAL A 229 -8.04 -20.29 -17.26
C VAL A 229 -9.47 -20.40 -17.81
N ILE A 230 -10.49 -20.10 -17.00
CA ILE A 230 -11.89 -20.24 -17.40
C ILE A 230 -12.28 -19.15 -18.41
N GLY A 231 -11.86 -17.92 -18.18
CA GLY A 231 -12.16 -16.78 -19.06
C GLY A 231 -11.17 -16.57 -20.20
N LYS A 232 -10.18 -17.45 -20.38
CA LYS A 232 -9.13 -17.37 -21.40
C LYS A 232 -8.44 -15.99 -21.43
N GLY A 233 -7.99 -15.54 -20.26
CA GLY A 233 -7.31 -14.24 -20.09
C GLY A 233 -5.86 -14.24 -20.57
N SER A 234 -5.18 -13.10 -20.49
CA SER A 234 -3.81 -12.95 -21.00
C SER A 234 -2.79 -13.82 -20.24
N TYR A 235 -3.12 -14.20 -19.00
CA TYR A 235 -2.29 -15.05 -18.15
C TYR A 235 -2.76 -16.52 -18.11
N GLU A 236 -3.57 -16.98 -19.07
CA GLU A 236 -4.16 -18.33 -19.11
C GLU A 236 -3.09 -19.43 -18.92
N SER A 237 -2.03 -19.41 -19.71
CA SER A 237 -1.00 -20.45 -19.71
C SER A 237 -0.20 -20.50 -18.41
N SER A 238 0.24 -19.35 -17.90
CA SER A 238 0.99 -19.26 -16.64
C SER A 238 0.10 -19.60 -15.43
N SER A 239 -1.19 -19.30 -15.51
CA SER A 239 -2.19 -19.66 -14.51
C SER A 239 -2.45 -21.16 -14.47
N PHE A 240 -2.61 -21.82 -15.63
CA PHE A 240 -2.79 -23.26 -15.67
C PHE A 240 -1.54 -24.02 -15.22
N PHE A 241 -0.35 -23.55 -15.61
CA PHE A 241 0.92 -24.04 -15.07
C PHE A 241 0.97 -23.94 -13.53
N TYR A 242 0.55 -22.80 -12.98
CA TYR A 242 0.48 -22.60 -11.54
C TYR A 242 -0.51 -23.58 -10.87
N LEU A 243 -1.70 -23.80 -11.44
CA LEU A 243 -2.69 -24.74 -10.91
C LEU A 243 -2.17 -26.18 -10.89
N ILE A 244 -1.44 -26.61 -11.92
CA ILE A 244 -0.78 -27.92 -11.91
C ILE A 244 0.30 -27.95 -10.84
N LYS A 245 1.17 -26.93 -10.79
CA LYS A 245 2.28 -26.85 -9.82
C LYS A 245 1.81 -26.98 -8.38
N ILE A 246 0.74 -26.29 -7.97
CA ILE A 246 0.29 -26.30 -6.57
C ILE A 246 -0.39 -27.62 -6.17
N ASN A 247 -0.89 -28.40 -7.13
CA ASN A 247 -1.59 -29.66 -6.86
C ASN A 247 -0.72 -30.91 -7.09
N LEU A 248 0.23 -30.85 -8.01
CA LEU A 248 1.02 -31.99 -8.49
C LEU A 248 2.53 -31.78 -8.39
N GLY A 249 2.99 -30.56 -8.09
CA GLY A 249 4.41 -30.21 -8.01
C GLY A 249 4.98 -29.65 -9.31
N ILE A 250 6.21 -29.12 -9.22
CA ILE A 250 6.86 -28.40 -10.33
C ILE A 250 7.22 -29.31 -11.50
N ASN A 251 7.64 -30.55 -11.23
CA ASN A 251 8.08 -31.49 -12.27
C ASN A 251 6.94 -31.86 -13.21
N GLU A 252 5.76 -32.14 -12.66
CA GLU A 252 4.54 -32.39 -13.43
C GLU A 252 4.15 -31.17 -14.27
N ALA A 253 4.16 -29.97 -13.66
CA ALA A 253 3.85 -28.74 -14.40
C ALA A 253 4.79 -28.51 -15.59
N VAL A 254 6.09 -28.77 -15.43
CA VAL A 254 7.07 -28.69 -16.53
C VAL A 254 6.83 -29.78 -17.57
N TYR A 255 6.59 -31.02 -17.16
CA TYR A 255 6.33 -32.14 -18.05
C TYR A 255 5.18 -31.85 -19.02
N TRP A 256 4.03 -31.41 -18.51
CA TRP A 256 2.84 -31.15 -19.33
C TRP A 256 2.97 -29.92 -20.24
N PHE A 257 3.83 -28.97 -19.91
CA PHE A 257 4.07 -27.78 -20.72
C PHE A 257 5.26 -27.92 -21.69
N ARG A 258 6.10 -28.94 -21.52
CA ARG A 258 7.29 -29.15 -22.36
C ARG A 258 6.92 -29.42 -23.81
N ASP A 259 5.92 -30.27 -24.03
CA ASP A 259 5.58 -30.81 -25.35
C ASP A 259 4.44 -30.00 -26.04
N VAL A 260 4.09 -28.83 -25.47
CA VAL A 260 3.11 -27.92 -26.06
C VAL A 260 3.70 -27.26 -27.30
N ASN A 261 2.99 -27.38 -28.42
CA ASN A 261 3.39 -26.73 -29.67
C ASN A 261 3.08 -25.22 -29.61
N LYS A 262 4.12 -24.40 -29.53
CA LYS A 262 4.03 -22.93 -29.49
C LYS A 262 3.50 -22.29 -30.78
N TRP A 263 3.57 -23.00 -31.91
CA TRP A 263 3.09 -22.53 -33.22
C TRP A 263 1.67 -23.00 -33.54
N SER A 264 1.02 -23.71 -32.62
CA SER A 264 -0.38 -24.13 -32.77
C SER A 264 -1.33 -22.93 -32.72
N LYS A 265 -2.46 -23.04 -33.45
CA LYS A 265 -3.59 -22.10 -33.31
C LYS A 265 -4.34 -22.25 -31.99
N HIS A 266 -4.16 -23.36 -31.28
CA HIS A 266 -4.76 -23.61 -29.97
C HIS A 266 -3.84 -23.16 -28.85
N SER A 267 -4.40 -22.60 -27.77
CA SER A 267 -3.60 -22.23 -26.60
C SER A 267 -2.92 -23.46 -25.97
N ALA A 268 -1.86 -23.22 -25.20
CA ALA A 268 -1.19 -24.29 -24.46
C ALA A 268 -2.18 -25.09 -23.60
N VAL A 269 -3.12 -24.38 -22.99
CA VAL A 269 -4.17 -24.97 -22.16
C VAL A 269 -5.13 -25.79 -23.01
N ASP A 270 -5.61 -25.27 -24.14
CA ASP A 270 -6.49 -26.03 -25.05
C ASP A 270 -5.83 -27.33 -25.55
N GLN A 271 -4.52 -27.32 -25.81
CA GLN A 271 -3.77 -28.53 -26.18
C GLN A 271 -3.74 -29.57 -25.05
N ILE A 272 -3.53 -29.14 -23.81
CA ILE A 272 -3.51 -30.04 -22.64
C ILE A 272 -4.93 -30.53 -22.30
N LEU A 273 -5.94 -29.67 -22.39
CA LEU A 273 -7.34 -30.03 -22.14
C LEU A 273 -7.86 -31.09 -23.12
N ASN A 274 -7.33 -31.09 -24.36
CA ASN A 274 -7.72 -32.00 -25.44
C ASN A 274 -6.69 -33.12 -25.67
N HIS A 275 -5.83 -33.38 -24.69
CA HIS A 275 -4.83 -34.44 -24.79
C HIS A 275 -5.48 -35.81 -25.03
N ASN A 276 -5.09 -36.51 -26.09
CA ASN A 276 -5.79 -37.70 -26.61
C ASN A 276 -5.84 -38.89 -25.64
N ASN A 277 -4.90 -38.98 -24.68
CA ASN A 277 -4.82 -40.06 -23.69
C ASN A 277 -5.09 -39.56 -22.26
N ILE A 278 -6.35 -39.22 -21.96
CA ILE A 278 -6.78 -38.80 -20.60
C ILE A 278 -6.55 -39.91 -19.56
N SER A 279 -6.58 -41.18 -19.98
CA SER A 279 -6.39 -42.36 -19.11
C SER A 279 -4.97 -42.51 -18.53
N VAL A 280 -3.97 -41.85 -19.11
CA VAL A 280 -2.57 -41.88 -18.63
C VAL A 280 -2.28 -40.73 -17.64
N LEU A 281 -3.23 -39.80 -17.48
CA LEU A 281 -3.03 -38.62 -16.63
C LEU A 281 -3.17 -38.97 -15.13
N PRO A 282 -2.41 -38.28 -14.25
CA PRO A 282 -2.66 -38.33 -12.82
C PRO A 282 -4.13 -38.00 -12.49
N LYS A 283 -4.77 -38.76 -11.59
CA LYS A 283 -6.19 -38.57 -11.22
C LYS A 283 -6.52 -37.12 -10.86
N ILE A 284 -5.60 -36.44 -10.17
CA ILE A 284 -5.75 -35.03 -9.78
C ILE A 284 -5.80 -34.12 -11.02
N LEU A 285 -4.93 -34.36 -12.02
CA LEU A 285 -4.93 -33.59 -13.26
C LEU A 285 -6.20 -33.81 -14.07
N VAL A 286 -6.69 -35.06 -14.14
CA VAL A 286 -7.99 -35.37 -14.77
C VAL A 286 -9.12 -34.58 -14.11
N ASN A 287 -9.13 -34.50 -12.77
CA ASN A 287 -10.14 -33.72 -12.04
C ASN A 287 -10.03 -32.22 -12.33
N ILE A 288 -8.82 -31.66 -12.38
CA ILE A 288 -8.60 -30.25 -12.76
C ILE A 288 -9.14 -30.00 -14.18
N ILE A 289 -8.81 -30.85 -15.15
CA ILE A 289 -9.27 -30.73 -16.54
C ILE A 289 -10.81 -30.79 -16.62
N ARG A 290 -11.45 -31.72 -15.90
CA ARG A 290 -12.91 -31.82 -15.82
C ARG A 290 -13.54 -30.57 -15.24
N LEU A 291 -12.98 -30.03 -14.16
CA LEU A 291 -13.45 -28.78 -13.55
C LEU A 291 -13.30 -27.60 -14.50
N VAL A 292 -12.16 -27.46 -15.19
CA VAL A 292 -11.95 -26.41 -16.21
C VAL A 292 -13.03 -26.50 -17.30
N LYS A 293 -13.23 -27.68 -17.90
CA LYS A 293 -14.23 -27.87 -18.96
C LYS A 293 -15.66 -27.56 -18.47
N SER A 294 -16.01 -28.02 -17.28
CA SER A 294 -17.33 -27.76 -16.68
C SER A 294 -17.56 -26.27 -16.42
N LEU A 295 -16.60 -25.59 -15.81
CA LEU A 295 -16.70 -24.17 -15.49
C LEU A 295 -16.67 -23.28 -16.74
N GLN A 296 -15.88 -23.66 -17.77
CA GLN A 296 -15.91 -23.00 -19.08
C GLN A 296 -17.29 -23.09 -19.73
N ASP A 297 -17.95 -24.25 -19.68
CA ASP A 297 -19.29 -24.39 -20.23
C ASP A 297 -20.34 -23.58 -19.45
N GLN A 298 -20.30 -23.64 -18.11
CA GLN A 298 -21.16 -22.84 -17.25
C GLN A 298 -20.97 -21.33 -17.49
N SER A 299 -19.74 -20.89 -17.79
CA SER A 299 -19.41 -19.48 -17.99
C SER A 299 -20.09 -18.84 -19.19
N LYS A 300 -20.58 -19.63 -20.15
CA LYS A 300 -21.35 -19.14 -21.31
C LYS A 300 -22.71 -18.55 -20.92
N LYS A 301 -23.27 -18.97 -19.78
CA LYS A 301 -24.63 -18.59 -19.35
C LYS A 301 -24.66 -17.78 -18.06
N LYS A 302 -23.55 -17.74 -17.32
CA LYS A 302 -23.43 -17.11 -16.01
C LYS A 302 -22.57 -15.85 -16.09
N SER A 303 -22.84 -14.90 -15.19
CA SER A 303 -22.01 -13.73 -14.97
C SER A 303 -20.69 -14.09 -14.30
N ALA A 304 -19.71 -13.17 -14.31
CA ALA A 304 -18.44 -13.34 -13.62
C ALA A 304 -18.63 -13.61 -12.11
N GLY A 305 -19.55 -12.90 -11.46
CA GLY A 305 -19.86 -13.08 -10.04
C GLY A 305 -20.37 -14.50 -9.72
N GLU A 306 -21.25 -15.04 -10.56
CA GLU A 306 -21.77 -16.40 -10.42
C GLU A 306 -20.66 -17.44 -10.67
N ILE A 307 -19.86 -17.27 -11.74
CA ILE A 307 -18.76 -18.21 -12.05
C ILE A 307 -17.67 -18.21 -10.99
N ILE A 308 -17.34 -17.06 -10.42
CA ILE A 308 -16.33 -16.98 -9.36
C ILE A 308 -16.81 -17.67 -8.09
N TRP A 309 -18.10 -17.57 -7.78
CA TRP A 309 -18.70 -18.36 -6.72
C TRP A 309 -18.61 -19.86 -7.02
N ASP A 310 -18.98 -20.28 -8.24
CA ASP A 310 -18.89 -21.67 -8.67
C ASP A 310 -17.45 -22.22 -8.60
N ILE A 311 -16.44 -21.41 -8.96
CA ILE A 311 -15.03 -21.74 -8.78
C ILE A 311 -14.75 -22.03 -7.31
N CYS A 312 -15.14 -21.15 -6.40
CA CYS A 312 -14.87 -21.33 -4.97
C CYS A 312 -15.50 -22.62 -4.42
N VAL A 313 -16.73 -22.93 -4.83
CA VAL A 313 -17.48 -24.11 -4.39
C VAL A 313 -16.90 -25.39 -5.00
N GLN A 314 -16.78 -25.46 -6.33
CA GLN A 314 -16.39 -26.69 -7.03
C GLN A 314 -14.91 -27.07 -6.81
N THR A 315 -14.04 -26.08 -6.55
CA THR A 315 -12.64 -26.33 -6.19
C THR A 315 -12.42 -26.53 -4.69
N ALA A 316 -13.48 -26.37 -3.88
CA ALA A 316 -13.43 -26.38 -2.42
C ALA A 316 -12.39 -25.39 -1.83
N LEU A 317 -12.13 -24.26 -2.51
CA LEU A 317 -11.08 -23.29 -2.16
C LEU A 317 -11.19 -22.78 -0.71
N LEU A 318 -12.42 -22.63 -0.21
CA LEU A 318 -12.69 -22.10 1.12
C LEU A 318 -12.57 -23.14 2.24
N ARG A 319 -12.70 -24.44 1.92
CA ARG A 319 -12.80 -25.51 2.93
C ARG A 319 -11.57 -25.63 3.83
N PRO A 320 -10.32 -25.67 3.30
CA PRO A 320 -9.12 -25.75 4.15
C PRO A 320 -8.96 -24.54 5.08
N LEU A 321 -9.49 -23.38 4.69
CA LEU A 321 -9.41 -22.13 5.46
C LEU A 321 -10.37 -22.12 6.66
N THR A 322 -11.31 -23.07 6.73
CA THR A 322 -12.27 -23.17 7.83
C THR A 322 -11.86 -24.19 8.90
N GLU A 323 -10.70 -24.82 8.77
CA GLU A 323 -10.29 -25.91 9.67
C GLU A 323 -9.27 -25.45 10.74
N ARG A 324 -8.26 -24.63 10.39
CA ARG A 324 -7.17 -24.26 11.31
C ARG A 324 -7.38 -22.92 12.02
N TYR A 325 -8.22 -22.04 11.46
CA TYR A 325 -8.58 -20.73 12.00
C TYR A 325 -7.39 -19.81 12.29
N ASP A 326 -6.27 -19.99 11.59
CA ASP A 326 -5.07 -19.20 11.81
C ASP A 326 -5.18 -17.79 11.17
N TYR A 327 -4.19 -16.94 11.43
CA TYR A 327 -4.16 -15.58 10.89
C TYR A 327 -4.19 -15.55 9.35
N PHE A 328 -3.53 -16.50 8.69
CA PHE A 328 -3.46 -16.57 7.23
C PHE A 328 -4.76 -17.07 6.61
N ASP A 329 -5.47 -17.96 7.31
CA ASP A 329 -6.79 -18.43 6.94
C ASP A 329 -7.79 -17.26 7.01
N GLN A 330 -7.78 -16.48 8.10
CA GLN A 330 -8.60 -15.28 8.23
C GLN A 330 -8.25 -14.23 7.17
N LEU A 331 -6.96 -14.00 6.92
CA LEU A 331 -6.48 -13.11 5.86
C LEU A 331 -7.03 -13.55 4.50
N SER A 332 -6.95 -14.84 4.19
CA SER A 332 -7.44 -15.41 2.95
C SER A 332 -8.95 -15.24 2.81
N LEU A 333 -9.74 -15.58 3.84
CA LEU A 333 -11.20 -15.47 3.82
C LEU A 333 -11.68 -14.04 3.58
N ILE A 334 -11.10 -13.07 4.29
CA ILE A 334 -11.44 -11.65 4.12
C ILE A 334 -11.18 -11.19 2.69
N ASN A 335 -9.99 -11.49 2.15
CA ASN A 335 -9.61 -11.03 0.83
C ASN A 335 -10.37 -11.80 -0.28
N ILE A 336 -10.68 -13.08 -0.11
CA ILE A 336 -11.55 -13.81 -1.08
C ILE A 336 -12.95 -13.19 -1.09
N GLY A 337 -13.49 -12.82 0.07
CA GLY A 337 -14.76 -12.09 0.16
C GLY A 337 -14.73 -10.76 -0.61
N ILE A 338 -13.63 -10.01 -0.52
CA ILE A 338 -13.43 -8.79 -1.31
C ILE A 338 -13.40 -9.10 -2.81
N PHE A 339 -12.72 -10.18 -3.22
CA PHE A 339 -12.65 -10.62 -4.62
C PHE A 339 -14.06 -10.94 -5.17
N ILE A 340 -14.84 -11.74 -4.43
CA ILE A 340 -16.22 -12.10 -4.80
C ILE A 340 -17.10 -10.85 -4.88
N LYS A 341 -17.01 -9.95 -3.90
CA LYS A 341 -17.77 -8.69 -3.90
C LYS A 341 -17.43 -7.83 -5.13
N LYS A 342 -16.16 -7.75 -5.52
CA LYS A 342 -15.74 -7.04 -6.74
C LYS A 342 -16.31 -7.68 -8.00
N ALA A 343 -16.31 -9.01 -8.08
CA ALA A 343 -16.93 -9.73 -9.19
C ALA A 343 -18.44 -9.49 -9.30
N GLN A 344 -19.15 -9.44 -8.17
CA GLN A 344 -20.57 -9.09 -8.12
C GLN A 344 -20.81 -7.64 -8.58
N GLN A 345 -20.03 -6.69 -8.07
CA GLN A 345 -20.10 -5.27 -8.47
C GLN A 345 -19.77 -5.05 -9.95
N PHE A 346 -18.85 -5.84 -10.51
CA PHE A 346 -18.57 -5.84 -11.93
C PHE A 346 -19.78 -6.36 -12.72
N SER A 347 -20.34 -7.48 -12.28
CA SER A 347 -21.47 -8.15 -12.93
C SER A 347 -22.78 -7.37 -12.85
N SER A 348 -22.91 -6.44 -11.90
CA SER A 348 -24.08 -5.59 -11.73
C SER A 348 -24.08 -4.33 -12.62
N ARG A 349 -23.01 -4.08 -13.37
CA ARG A 349 -22.95 -2.99 -14.37
C ARG A 349 -23.75 -3.41 -15.63
N LYS A 350 -23.91 -2.51 -16.62
CA LYS A 350 -24.75 -2.69 -17.84
C LYS A 350 -24.75 -4.14 -18.36
N ARG A 351 -25.89 -4.63 -18.86
CA ARG A 351 -26.11 -6.06 -19.24
C ARG A 351 -25.05 -6.64 -20.20
N GLU A 352 -24.49 -5.80 -21.07
CA GLU A 352 -23.40 -6.17 -21.97
C GLU A 352 -22.08 -6.29 -21.19
N ASN A 353 -21.28 -7.34 -21.44
CA ASN A 353 -19.92 -7.51 -20.90
C ASN A 353 -19.81 -7.89 -19.39
N ARG A 354 -20.77 -8.66 -18.86
CA ARG A 354 -20.74 -9.19 -17.48
C ARG A 354 -20.01 -10.54 -17.33
N GLY A 355 -19.39 -11.06 -18.38
CA GLY A 355 -18.79 -12.38 -18.41
C GLY A 355 -17.44 -12.45 -17.70
N ILE A 356 -16.97 -13.67 -17.42
CA ILE A 356 -15.66 -13.91 -16.80
C ILE A 356 -14.50 -13.42 -17.68
N ARG A 357 -14.68 -13.41 -19.01
CA ARG A 357 -13.68 -12.91 -19.95
C ARG A 357 -13.42 -11.42 -19.76
N GLU A 358 -14.48 -10.62 -19.69
CA GLU A 358 -14.36 -9.17 -19.46
C GLU A 358 -13.90 -8.88 -18.04
N PHE A 359 -14.27 -9.73 -17.08
CA PHE A 359 -13.74 -9.64 -15.73
C PHE A 359 -12.24 -9.92 -15.65
N ASN A 360 -11.70 -10.85 -16.46
CA ASN A 360 -10.25 -11.07 -16.53
C ASN A 360 -9.53 -9.81 -17.02
N LEU A 361 -10.03 -9.14 -18.06
CA LEU A 361 -9.45 -7.86 -18.50
C LEU A 361 -9.43 -6.83 -17.37
N TYR A 362 -10.51 -6.76 -16.59
CA TYR A 362 -10.58 -5.92 -15.39
C TYR A 362 -9.53 -6.31 -14.34
N LEU A 363 -9.35 -7.60 -14.05
CA LEU A 363 -8.33 -8.08 -13.10
C LEU A 363 -6.90 -7.78 -13.58
N GLU A 364 -6.65 -7.96 -14.86
CA GLU A 364 -5.33 -7.71 -15.48
C GLU A 364 -4.97 -6.23 -15.38
N THR A 365 -5.91 -5.35 -15.69
CA THR A 365 -5.74 -3.90 -15.50
C THR A 365 -5.48 -3.57 -14.03
N LEU A 366 -6.23 -4.19 -13.09
CA LEU A 366 -5.99 -4.01 -11.66
C LEU A 366 -4.58 -4.45 -11.25
N MET A 367 -4.08 -5.56 -11.78
CA MET A 367 -2.74 -6.07 -11.49
C MET A 367 -1.65 -5.12 -11.98
N GLU A 368 -1.85 -4.47 -13.12
CA GLU A 368 -0.92 -3.50 -13.70
C GLU A 368 -0.86 -2.18 -12.92
N ILE A 369 -2.00 -1.65 -12.48
CA ILE A 369 -2.08 -0.36 -11.76
C ILE A 369 -1.72 -0.45 -10.26
N GLY A 370 -1.20 -1.60 -9.79
CA GLY A 370 -0.71 -1.78 -8.41
C GLY A 370 -1.55 -2.68 -7.51
N GLY A 371 -2.62 -3.29 -8.02
CA GLY A 371 -3.46 -4.26 -7.34
C GLY A 371 -4.54 -3.64 -6.44
N LEU A 372 -5.13 -4.47 -5.58
CA LEU A 372 -6.04 -4.03 -4.52
C LEU A 372 -5.28 -3.89 -3.19
N PRO A 373 -5.72 -3.02 -2.27
CA PRO A 373 -5.18 -3.02 -0.92
C PRO A 373 -5.53 -4.35 -0.23
N VAL A 374 -4.57 -4.93 0.48
CA VAL A 374 -4.83 -6.10 1.32
C VAL A 374 -5.59 -5.66 2.55
N GLN A 375 -6.71 -6.33 2.82
CA GLN A 375 -7.41 -6.19 4.08
C GLN A 375 -6.88 -7.22 5.07
N TYR A 376 -6.25 -6.76 6.13
CA TYR A 376 -5.75 -7.62 7.19
C TYR A 376 -6.86 -7.94 8.19
N PRO A 377 -6.87 -9.15 8.79
CA PRO A 377 -7.68 -9.43 9.97
C PRO A 377 -7.42 -8.37 11.03
N LYS A 378 -8.44 -8.04 11.83
CA LYS A 378 -8.22 -7.17 12.99
C LYS A 378 -7.17 -7.86 13.86
N GLU A 379 -6.02 -7.20 14.03
CA GLU A 379 -4.97 -7.67 14.95
C GLU A 379 -5.65 -7.90 16.30
N ASN A 380 -5.68 -9.15 16.75
CA ASN A 380 -5.93 -9.39 18.17
C ASN A 380 -4.81 -8.64 18.88
N ARG A 381 -5.13 -7.62 19.68
CA ARG A 381 -4.16 -6.87 20.52
C ARG A 381 -3.32 -7.77 21.47
N LYS A 382 -3.55 -9.08 21.43
CA LYS A 382 -2.84 -10.16 22.13
C LYS A 382 -1.75 -10.85 21.31
N SER A 383 -1.63 -10.63 20.00
CA SER A 383 -0.56 -11.27 19.22
C SER A 383 0.76 -10.55 19.46
N ASP A 384 1.64 -11.18 20.23
CA ASP A 384 2.98 -10.67 20.52
C ASP A 384 3.89 -10.89 19.30
N THR A 385 3.90 -9.94 18.37
CA THR A 385 4.60 -10.04 17.08
C THR A 385 5.43 -8.81 16.80
N ILE A 386 6.60 -9.00 16.19
CA ILE A 386 7.48 -7.88 15.80
C ILE A 386 6.91 -7.16 14.59
N THR A 387 6.94 -5.83 14.63
CA THR A 387 6.59 -5.02 13.45
C THR A 387 7.81 -4.88 12.54
N ILE A 388 7.75 -5.46 11.34
CA ILE A 388 8.74 -5.20 10.29
C ILE A 388 8.06 -4.40 9.20
N SER A 389 8.48 -3.15 8.99
CA SER A 389 7.81 -2.21 8.08
C SER A 389 8.82 -1.33 7.31
N THR A 390 8.33 -0.57 6.34
CA THR A 390 9.02 0.66 5.93
C THR A 390 8.72 1.79 6.91
N ILE A 391 9.62 2.77 7.00
CA ILE A 391 9.42 3.97 7.85
C ILE A 391 8.12 4.69 7.48
N HIS A 392 7.86 4.90 6.18
CA HIS A 392 6.59 5.44 5.68
C HIS A 392 5.35 4.64 6.13
N GLY A 393 5.49 3.31 6.33
CA GLY A 393 4.39 2.43 6.70
C GLY A 393 4.05 2.45 8.20
N VAL A 394 4.87 3.11 9.01
CA VAL A 394 4.66 3.25 10.47
C VAL A 394 4.59 4.71 10.93
N LYS A 395 4.38 5.67 10.01
CA LYS A 395 4.20 7.07 10.41
C LYS A 395 3.08 7.16 11.46
N GLY A 396 3.38 7.81 12.58
CA GLY A 396 2.49 7.91 13.75
C GLY A 396 2.54 6.72 14.72
N GLY A 397 3.29 5.65 14.42
CA GLY A 397 3.54 4.53 15.32
C GLY A 397 4.64 4.83 16.34
N GLU A 398 4.59 4.14 17.48
CA GLU A 398 5.59 4.23 18.54
C GLU A 398 5.89 2.86 19.14
N PHE A 399 7.17 2.62 19.46
CA PHE A 399 7.68 1.34 19.94
C PHE A 399 8.76 1.59 20.98
N SER A 400 8.87 0.70 21.96
CA SER A 400 9.91 0.78 23.00
C SER A 400 11.31 0.54 22.42
N ILE A 401 11.43 -0.35 21.44
CA ILE A 401 12.69 -0.70 20.79
C ILE A 401 12.54 -0.61 19.27
N VAL A 402 13.41 0.17 18.64
CA VAL A 402 13.40 0.38 17.18
C VAL A 402 14.78 0.05 16.60
N PHE A 403 14.81 -0.81 15.59
CA PHE A 403 15.97 -1.08 14.76
C PHE A 403 15.81 -0.37 13.42
N VAL A 404 16.83 0.38 13.00
CA VAL A 404 16.90 1.01 11.67
C VAL A 404 18.10 0.42 10.93
N PRO A 405 17.96 -0.72 10.23
CA PRO A 405 19.08 -1.39 9.57
C PRO A 405 19.37 -0.85 8.18
N PHE A 406 20.48 -1.30 7.59
CA PHE A 406 20.90 -0.96 6.24
C PHE A 406 21.15 0.55 5.99
N ASN A 407 21.58 1.28 7.02
CA ASN A 407 21.99 2.68 6.93
C ASN A 407 23.36 2.77 6.25
N ARG A 408 23.34 2.97 4.94
CA ARG A 408 24.53 3.28 4.12
C ARG A 408 24.13 4.20 2.99
N SER A 409 25.08 4.97 2.47
CA SER A 409 24.89 5.75 1.25
C SER A 409 24.32 4.87 0.12
N ALA A 410 23.38 5.41 -0.64
CA ALA A 410 22.59 4.71 -1.67
C ALA A 410 21.60 3.64 -1.17
N SER A 411 21.45 3.46 0.16
CA SER A 411 20.42 2.62 0.79
C SER A 411 19.49 3.47 1.65
N PHE A 412 20.07 4.23 2.58
CA PHE A 412 19.40 5.27 3.36
C PHE A 412 20.45 6.33 3.73
N PRO A 413 20.54 7.45 2.98
CA PRO A 413 19.61 7.91 1.95
C PRO A 413 19.69 7.12 0.63
N ILE A 414 18.56 7.01 -0.07
CA ILE A 414 18.52 6.56 -1.47
C ILE A 414 19.16 7.63 -2.36
N ASN A 415 19.83 7.24 -3.44
CA ASN A 415 20.36 8.17 -4.44
C ASN A 415 19.23 8.91 -5.16
N PHE A 416 19.38 10.23 -5.31
CA PHE A 416 18.54 11.00 -6.21
C PHE A 416 18.66 10.45 -7.65
N LYS A 417 17.52 10.14 -8.26
CA LYS A 417 17.42 9.77 -9.67
C LYS A 417 16.43 10.72 -10.33
N LYS A 418 16.78 11.24 -11.50
CA LYS A 418 15.80 11.92 -12.35
C LYS A 418 14.88 10.84 -12.92
N ASP A 419 13.58 10.98 -12.69
CA ASP A 419 12.62 10.02 -13.19
C ASP A 419 12.67 9.99 -14.73
N SER A 420 12.75 8.79 -15.29
CA SER A 420 12.68 8.57 -16.75
C SER A 420 11.24 8.62 -17.29
N VAL A 421 10.26 8.67 -16.39
CA VAL A 421 8.81 8.67 -16.68
C VAL A 421 8.16 9.69 -15.75
N ILE A 422 7.15 10.41 -16.23
CA ILE A 422 6.38 11.34 -15.41
C ILE A 422 5.62 10.54 -14.34
N SER A 423 6.13 10.55 -13.10
CA SER A 423 5.58 9.80 -11.95
C SER A 423 4.78 10.69 -11.00
N LYS A 424 5.00 12.01 -11.09
CA LYS A 424 4.36 13.07 -10.32
C LYS A 424 4.15 14.30 -11.22
N PRO A 425 3.26 15.24 -10.85
CA PRO A 425 3.18 16.53 -11.53
C PRO A 425 4.57 17.16 -11.64
N PRO A 426 4.90 17.83 -12.77
CA PRO A 426 6.15 18.56 -12.91
C PRO A 426 6.34 19.52 -11.74
N ASP A 427 7.59 19.66 -11.27
CA ASP A 427 7.90 20.52 -10.13
C ASP A 427 7.51 21.99 -10.44
N GLU A 428 7.55 22.41 -11.71
CA GLU A 428 7.10 23.73 -12.18
C GLU A 428 5.60 23.98 -11.98
N TRP A 429 4.79 22.92 -11.87
CA TRP A 429 3.35 23.02 -11.61
C TRP A 429 3.04 23.07 -10.12
N MET A 430 4.01 22.75 -9.28
CA MET A 430 3.85 22.77 -7.84
C MET A 430 4.19 24.17 -7.33
N GLN A 431 3.19 24.91 -6.83
CA GLN A 431 3.38 26.27 -6.32
C GLN A 431 4.47 26.41 -5.25
N TYR A 432 4.91 25.33 -4.60
CA TYR A 432 6.01 25.41 -3.64
C TYR A 432 7.38 25.64 -4.28
N THR A 433 7.59 25.34 -5.56
CA THR A 433 8.89 25.59 -6.21
C THR A 433 9.19 27.08 -6.37
N SER A 434 8.17 27.94 -6.33
CA SER A 434 8.38 29.39 -6.26
C SER A 434 8.77 29.89 -4.86
N HIS A 435 8.90 28.99 -3.87
CA HIS A 435 9.15 29.34 -2.47
C HIS A 435 10.51 28.84 -1.95
N THR A 436 11.36 28.30 -2.83
CA THR A 436 12.65 27.72 -2.45
C THR A 436 13.70 27.88 -3.54
N ASP A 437 14.94 28.04 -3.11
CA ASP A 437 16.12 28.03 -3.97
C ASP A 437 16.76 26.62 -4.04
N LEU A 438 16.16 25.62 -3.38
CA LEU A 438 16.67 24.25 -3.36
C LEU A 438 16.49 23.57 -4.71
N SER A 439 17.55 22.92 -5.19
CA SER A 439 17.47 22.01 -6.32
C SER A 439 16.64 20.76 -5.98
N ALA A 440 16.09 20.10 -7.00
CA ALA A 440 15.35 18.84 -6.82
C ALA A 440 16.18 17.75 -6.08
N LYS A 441 17.51 17.76 -6.27
CA LYS A 441 18.43 16.86 -5.58
C LYS A 441 18.53 17.19 -4.10
N GLU A 442 18.63 18.47 -3.74
CA GLU A 442 18.68 18.90 -2.33
C GLU A 442 17.36 18.60 -1.63
N HIS A 443 16.22 18.92 -2.28
CA HIS A 443 14.90 18.58 -1.77
C HIS A 443 14.76 17.08 -1.48
N HIS A 444 15.25 16.23 -2.38
CA HIS A 444 15.28 14.77 -2.17
C HIS A 444 16.08 14.39 -0.92
N TYR A 445 17.27 14.93 -0.70
CA TYR A 445 18.07 14.62 0.48
C TYR A 445 17.53 15.23 1.77
N GLU A 446 16.80 16.34 1.71
CA GLU A 446 16.04 16.84 2.85
C GLU A 446 14.89 15.91 3.21
N GLU A 447 14.17 15.37 2.22
CA GLU A 447 13.10 14.39 2.43
C GLU A 447 13.65 13.12 3.07
N GLU A 448 14.77 12.59 2.58
CA GLU A 448 15.41 11.43 3.21
C GLU A 448 15.83 11.71 4.65
N ARG A 449 16.22 12.95 4.98
CA ARG A 449 16.51 13.37 6.36
C ARG A 449 15.25 13.48 7.22
N ARG A 450 14.14 14.01 6.69
CA ARG A 450 12.83 13.99 7.37
C ARG A 450 12.39 12.56 7.64
N LEU A 451 12.60 11.67 6.68
CA LEU A 451 12.31 10.25 6.85
C LEU A 451 13.21 9.58 7.89
N PHE A 452 14.46 10.00 8.06
CA PHE A 452 15.33 9.48 9.13
C PHE A 452 14.99 10.08 10.51
N TYR A 453 14.45 11.31 10.51
CA TYR A 453 13.97 11.99 11.71
C TYR A 453 12.70 11.36 12.28
N VAL A 454 11.77 10.93 11.41
CA VAL A 454 10.55 10.16 11.75
C VAL A 454 10.91 8.75 12.20
#